data_AF-A0A7Y7B3Z0-F1
#
_entry.id   AF-A0A7Y7B3Z0-F1
#
_cell.length_a   1.000
_cell.length_b   1.000
_cell.length_c   1.000
_cell.angle_alpha   90.00
_cell.angle_beta   90.00
_cell.angle_gamma   90.00
#
_symmetry.space_group_name_H-M   'P 1'
#
loop_
_entity.id
_entity.type
_entity.pdbx_description
1 polymer ?
#
loop_
_entity_poly.entity_id
_entity_poly.type
_entity_poly.pdbx_seq_one_letter_code
_entity_poly.pdbx_strand_id
1 'polypeptide(L)'
;MLEDKTEQDNAERRLWLAIDIVGYGRTPDTQKSAVLESLRKTMDAAALNAGLHSGTWDTQSTGDGQISAIPAEESERRVVDDFVRHLVAQLHSRNEPYRLEERLRLRIAIHYAPYPQAPNAWNGRAPVEVRRLVDSEPLRNALAPETGPDVAVVLSDSVYRDLVKAGSTTLDPRRFKPFKEKGKSGESPLQAWLWVPDGLVRSRPRALALVVALVVAAGVTALVVARVLGAGDAPVPAAQVTIAPGAPYGDGSRATARLVTARALPRPGTRRLRLTVSDHFPEQVLCRRDTMVSVTVHKNGTRSAVGALHDGDAFRVPLDAGRTDTALDLAITSNPGCAMDLSLDDVTPDE
;
A
#
# COMPACT_ATOMS: atom_id res chain seq x y z
N MET A 1 -45.78 -10.91 -18.08
CA MET A 1 -44.79 -11.69 -17.28
C MET A 1 -43.97 -12.63 -18.17
N LEU A 2 -43.59 -12.18 -19.36
CA LEU A 2 -42.68 -12.90 -20.27
C LEU A 2 -41.62 -11.93 -20.80
N GLU A 3 -41.94 -10.64 -20.94
CA GLU A 3 -40.99 -9.57 -21.29
C GLU A 3 -39.88 -9.38 -20.24
N ASP A 4 -40.21 -9.42 -18.93
CA ASP A 4 -39.27 -9.24 -17.80
C ASP A 4 -38.14 -10.30 -17.72
N LYS A 5 -38.39 -11.52 -18.24
CA LYS A 5 -37.40 -12.61 -18.19
C LYS A 5 -36.36 -12.50 -19.31
N THR A 6 -36.76 -11.97 -20.46
CA THR A 6 -35.90 -11.77 -21.65
C THR A 6 -34.97 -10.57 -21.50
N GLU A 7 -35.40 -9.54 -20.76
CA GLU A 7 -34.61 -8.34 -20.49
C GLU A 7 -33.51 -8.58 -19.43
N GLN A 8 -33.78 -9.47 -18.46
CA GLN A 8 -32.79 -9.93 -17.48
C GLN A 8 -31.71 -10.87 -18.07
N ASP A 9 -32.02 -11.60 -19.14
CA ASP A 9 -31.08 -12.54 -19.79
C ASP A 9 -30.07 -11.82 -20.71
N ASN A 10 -30.31 -10.55 -21.05
CA ASN A 10 -29.45 -9.73 -21.90
C ASN A 10 -28.72 -8.62 -21.12
N ALA A 11 -28.84 -8.62 -19.79
CA ALA A 11 -28.18 -7.63 -18.94
C ALA A 11 -26.68 -7.96 -18.82
N GLU A 12 -25.84 -6.95 -19.05
CA GLU A 12 -24.40 -7.05 -18.91
C GLU A 12 -24.03 -7.51 -17.50
N ARG A 13 -23.22 -8.56 -17.37
CA ARG A 13 -22.73 -9.02 -16.07
C ARG A 13 -21.57 -8.13 -15.64
N ARG A 14 -21.68 -7.52 -14.46
CA ARG A 14 -20.61 -6.69 -13.89
C ARG A 14 -20.17 -7.21 -12.53
N LEU A 15 -18.97 -6.79 -12.12
CA LEU A 15 -18.49 -6.98 -10.77
C LEU A 15 -19.14 -5.92 -9.85
N TRP A 16 -19.66 -6.36 -8.72
CA TRP A 16 -20.25 -5.53 -7.68
C TRP A 16 -19.40 -5.64 -6.42
N LEU A 17 -19.08 -4.49 -5.83
CA LEU A 17 -18.31 -4.34 -4.62
C LEU A 17 -19.19 -3.71 -3.54
N ALA A 18 -19.34 -4.37 -2.39
CA ALA A 18 -19.91 -3.75 -1.20
C ALA A 18 -18.83 -3.62 -0.13
N ILE A 19 -18.73 -2.44 0.48
CA ILE A 19 -17.85 -2.18 1.63
C ILE A 19 -18.69 -1.60 2.76
N ASP A 20 -18.48 -2.12 3.95
CA ASP A 20 -19.21 -1.73 5.17
C ASP A 20 -18.24 -1.53 6.33
N ILE A 21 -18.49 -0.47 7.12
CA ILE A 21 -17.71 -0.12 8.30
C ILE A 21 -18.25 -0.86 9.53
N VAL A 22 -17.39 -1.66 10.15
CA VAL A 22 -17.72 -2.34 11.41
C VAL A 22 -17.95 -1.33 12.52
N GLY A 23 -19.07 -1.46 13.23
CA GLY A 23 -19.37 -0.66 14.42
C GLY A 23 -19.88 0.76 14.13
N TYR A 24 -20.13 1.12 12.86
CA TYR A 24 -20.56 2.46 12.46
C TYR A 24 -21.80 2.97 13.21
N GLY A 25 -22.78 2.10 13.47
CA GLY A 25 -23.98 2.47 14.23
C GLY A 25 -23.71 2.91 15.68
N ARG A 26 -22.55 2.53 16.25
CA ARG A 26 -22.11 2.94 17.60
C ARG A 26 -21.21 4.18 17.58
N THR A 27 -20.76 4.62 16.40
CA THR A 27 -19.96 5.82 16.23
C THR A 27 -20.79 7.06 16.58
N PRO A 28 -20.30 7.97 17.44
CA PRO A 28 -20.99 9.22 17.75
C PRO A 28 -21.30 10.02 16.48
N ASP A 29 -22.47 10.66 16.41
CA ASP A 29 -22.91 11.40 15.23
C ASP A 29 -21.90 12.48 14.78
N THR A 30 -21.19 13.09 15.74
CA THR A 30 -20.14 14.08 15.48
C THR A 30 -18.92 13.51 14.76
N GLN A 31 -18.72 12.19 14.77
CA GLN A 31 -17.57 11.51 14.16
C GLN A 31 -17.94 10.77 12.85
N LYS A 32 -19.22 10.54 12.58
CA LYS A 32 -19.69 9.79 11.40
C LYS A 32 -19.15 10.34 10.08
N SER A 33 -19.21 11.66 9.89
CA SER A 33 -18.69 12.31 8.68
C SER A 33 -17.19 12.11 8.52
N ALA A 34 -16.41 12.16 9.61
CA ALA A 34 -14.97 11.96 9.56
C ALA A 34 -14.61 10.49 9.24
N VAL A 35 -15.38 9.53 9.77
CA VAL A 35 -15.21 8.11 9.48
C VAL A 35 -15.53 7.79 8.02
N LEU A 36 -16.64 8.30 7.48
CA LEU A 36 -16.99 8.12 6.07
C LEU A 36 -15.97 8.77 5.14
N GLU A 37 -15.48 9.97 5.45
CA GLU A 37 -14.43 10.62 4.68
C GLU A 37 -13.10 9.83 4.75
N SER A 38 -12.78 9.26 5.92
CA SER A 38 -11.62 8.37 6.07
C SER A 38 -11.76 7.12 5.20
N LEU A 39 -12.96 6.51 5.16
CA LEU A 39 -13.23 5.37 4.28
C LEU A 39 -13.00 5.76 2.81
N ARG A 40 -13.64 6.83 2.35
CA ARG A 40 -13.55 7.31 0.97
C ARG A 40 -12.11 7.56 0.55
N LYS A 41 -11.33 8.30 1.34
CA LYS A 41 -9.91 8.56 1.07
C LYS A 41 -9.08 7.28 0.99
N THR A 42 -9.35 6.33 1.90
CA THR A 42 -8.64 5.03 1.92
C THR A 42 -8.97 4.22 0.67
N MET A 43 -10.24 4.21 0.25
CA MET A 43 -10.67 3.53 -0.98
C MET A 43 -10.10 4.18 -2.24
N ASP A 44 -10.15 5.50 -2.35
CA ASP A 44 -9.62 6.23 -3.50
C ASP A 44 -8.12 6.01 -3.64
N ALA A 45 -7.37 6.06 -2.53
CA ALA A 45 -5.95 5.74 -2.52
C ALA A 45 -5.69 4.28 -2.90
N ALA A 46 -6.49 3.33 -2.42
CA ALA A 46 -6.34 1.92 -2.75
C ALA A 46 -6.64 1.63 -4.24
N ALA A 47 -7.69 2.23 -4.80
CA ALA A 47 -8.06 2.09 -6.20
C ALA A 47 -6.98 2.70 -7.11
N LEU A 48 -6.53 3.92 -6.80
CA LEU A 48 -5.44 4.57 -7.53
C LEU A 48 -4.17 3.72 -7.54
N ASN A 49 -3.80 3.17 -6.38
CA ASN A 49 -2.63 2.30 -6.25
C ASN A 49 -2.79 0.97 -7.01
N ALA A 50 -4.01 0.45 -7.09
CA ALA A 50 -4.31 -0.71 -7.92
C ALA A 50 -4.38 -0.39 -9.42
N GLY A 51 -4.18 0.86 -9.85
CA GLY A 51 -4.33 1.28 -11.24
C GLY A 51 -5.77 1.19 -11.73
N LEU A 52 -6.72 1.51 -10.84
CA LEU A 52 -8.16 1.58 -11.07
C LEU A 52 -8.63 3.03 -10.90
N HIS A 53 -9.70 3.42 -11.59
CA HIS A 53 -10.27 4.76 -11.48
C HIS A 53 -11.59 4.70 -10.69
N SER A 54 -11.53 4.73 -9.35
CA SER A 54 -12.74 4.66 -8.50
C SER A 54 -13.79 5.73 -8.82
N GLY A 55 -13.39 6.88 -9.37
CA GLY A 55 -14.29 7.95 -9.80
C GLY A 55 -15.19 7.59 -11.00
N THR A 56 -14.93 6.49 -11.70
CA THR A 56 -15.78 5.99 -12.80
C THR A 56 -16.79 4.94 -12.32
N TRP A 57 -16.69 4.48 -11.08
CA TRP A 57 -17.57 3.44 -10.56
C TRP A 57 -18.95 4.00 -10.26
N ASP A 58 -19.99 3.35 -10.76
CA ASP A 58 -21.36 3.70 -10.36
C ASP A 58 -21.53 3.28 -8.90
N THR A 59 -21.73 4.25 -8.00
CA THR A 59 -21.62 4.04 -6.55
C THR A 59 -22.82 4.64 -5.82
N GLN A 60 -23.40 3.84 -4.92
CA GLN A 60 -24.45 4.26 -4.00
C GLN A 60 -23.97 4.16 -2.54
N SER A 61 -24.09 5.25 -1.78
CA SER A 61 -23.84 5.22 -0.35
C SER A 61 -24.95 4.48 0.40
N THR A 62 -24.57 3.66 1.38
CA THR A 62 -25.51 2.93 2.25
C THR A 62 -25.60 3.51 3.67
N GLY A 63 -25.02 4.68 3.90
CA GLY A 63 -24.94 5.33 5.22
C GLY A 63 -23.78 4.82 6.09
N ASP A 64 -23.55 3.51 6.12
CA ASP A 64 -22.48 2.81 6.85
C ASP A 64 -21.33 2.31 5.94
N GLY A 65 -21.40 2.64 4.66
CA GLY A 65 -20.53 2.11 3.63
C GLY A 65 -20.97 2.53 2.23
N GLN A 66 -20.59 1.73 1.24
CA GLN A 66 -21.00 1.93 -0.15
C GLN A 66 -21.13 0.61 -0.90
N ILE A 67 -21.95 0.63 -1.94
CA ILE A 67 -22.01 -0.40 -2.97
C ILE A 67 -21.61 0.25 -4.28
N SER A 68 -20.76 -0.41 -5.06
CA SER A 68 -20.25 0.06 -6.35
C SER A 68 -20.43 -1.02 -7.41
N ALA A 69 -21.00 -0.67 -8.55
CA ALA A 69 -20.92 -1.46 -9.78
C ALA A 69 -19.67 -1.03 -10.54
N ILE A 70 -18.78 -1.98 -10.78
CA ILE A 70 -17.49 -1.76 -11.45
C ILE A 70 -17.71 -1.71 -12.97
N PRO A 71 -17.23 -0.67 -13.68
CA PRO A 71 -17.29 -0.60 -15.13
C PRO A 71 -16.54 -1.75 -15.80
N ALA A 72 -16.97 -2.17 -16.99
CA ALA A 72 -16.37 -3.30 -17.70
C ALA A 72 -14.93 -3.00 -18.18
N GLU A 73 -14.56 -1.74 -18.27
CA GLU A 73 -13.22 -1.27 -18.63
C GLU A 73 -12.21 -1.44 -17.49
N GLU A 74 -12.68 -1.55 -16.24
CA GLU A 74 -11.84 -1.78 -15.09
C GLU A 74 -11.47 -3.26 -14.97
N SER A 75 -10.23 -3.53 -14.58
CA SER A 75 -9.77 -4.91 -14.47
C SER A 75 -10.36 -5.58 -13.23
N GLU A 76 -11.26 -6.55 -13.45
CA GLU A 76 -11.88 -7.35 -12.39
C GLU A 76 -10.84 -8.07 -11.52
N ARG A 77 -9.74 -8.54 -12.12
CA ARG A 77 -8.59 -9.10 -11.41
C ARG A 77 -8.01 -8.09 -10.41
N ARG A 78 -7.76 -6.86 -10.85
CA ARG A 78 -7.18 -5.80 -10.00
C ARG A 78 -8.14 -5.41 -8.88
N VAL A 79 -9.45 -5.41 -9.13
CA VAL A 79 -10.45 -5.16 -8.07
C VAL A 79 -10.44 -6.25 -6.99
N VAL A 80 -10.36 -7.53 -7.39
CA VAL A 80 -10.38 -8.66 -6.44
C VAL A 80 -9.06 -8.84 -5.70
N ASP A 81 -7.95 -8.47 -6.32
CA ASP A 81 -6.60 -8.72 -5.83
C ASP A 81 -5.91 -7.42 -5.35
N ASP A 82 -5.40 -6.63 -6.28
CA ASP A 82 -4.52 -5.49 -6.02
C ASP A 82 -5.22 -4.43 -5.16
N PHE A 83 -6.47 -4.08 -5.50
CA PHE A 83 -7.27 -3.13 -4.74
C PHE A 83 -7.47 -3.56 -3.29
N VAL A 84 -7.80 -4.83 -3.05
CA VAL A 84 -8.00 -5.32 -1.70
C VAL A 84 -6.70 -5.30 -0.91
N ARG A 85 -5.57 -5.70 -1.53
CA ARG A 85 -4.25 -5.63 -0.90
C ARG A 85 -3.83 -4.20 -0.56
N HIS A 86 -4.03 -3.25 -1.48
CA HIS A 86 -3.76 -1.85 -1.22
C HIS A 86 -4.69 -1.27 -0.15
N LEU A 87 -5.97 -1.67 -0.15
CA LEU A 87 -6.92 -1.24 0.88
C LEU A 87 -6.49 -1.72 2.27
N VAL A 88 -6.04 -2.97 2.40
CA VAL A 88 -5.48 -3.51 3.65
C VAL A 88 -4.25 -2.71 4.10
N ALA A 89 -3.33 -2.40 3.18
CA ALA A 89 -2.13 -1.63 3.49
C ALA A 89 -2.45 -0.19 3.94
N GLN A 90 -3.35 0.50 3.22
CA GLN A 90 -3.78 1.85 3.56
C GLN A 90 -4.53 1.88 4.89
N LEU A 91 -5.39 0.89 5.14
CA LEU A 91 -6.11 0.77 6.40
C LEU A 91 -5.16 0.51 7.58
N HIS A 92 -4.13 -0.32 7.37
CA HIS A 92 -3.09 -0.56 8.37
C HIS A 92 -2.36 0.73 8.74
N SER A 93 -1.87 1.48 7.76
CA SER A 93 -1.19 2.77 7.97
C SER A 93 -2.11 3.78 8.66
N ARG A 94 -3.38 3.83 8.25
CA ARG A 94 -4.40 4.69 8.90
C ARG A 94 -4.63 4.29 10.34
N ASN A 95 -4.66 3.00 10.66
CA ASN A 95 -4.98 2.47 11.99
C ASN A 95 -3.81 2.49 12.97
N GLU A 96 -2.58 2.68 12.50
CA GLU A 96 -1.35 2.68 13.30
C GLU A 96 -1.41 3.61 14.53
N PRO A 97 -1.81 4.89 14.41
CA PRO A 97 -1.84 5.80 15.55
C PRO A 97 -3.04 5.61 16.49
N TYR A 98 -4.01 4.75 16.14
CA TYR A 98 -5.28 4.61 16.84
C TYR A 98 -5.29 3.39 17.77
N ARG A 99 -6.01 3.50 18.90
CA ARG A 99 -6.33 2.36 19.75
C ARG A 99 -7.29 1.40 19.03
N LEU A 100 -7.37 0.16 19.48
CA LEU A 100 -8.17 -0.90 18.84
C LEU A 100 -9.63 -0.48 18.62
N GLU A 101 -10.20 0.26 19.57
CA GLU A 101 -11.59 0.72 19.58
C GLU A 101 -11.84 1.88 18.58
N GLU A 102 -10.78 2.53 18.13
CA GLU A 102 -10.80 3.67 17.20
C GLU A 102 -10.33 3.28 15.78
N ARG A 103 -9.97 2.01 15.59
CA ARG A 103 -9.57 1.47 14.30
C ARG A 103 -10.74 1.39 13.35
N LEU A 104 -10.50 1.80 12.11
CA LEU A 104 -11.43 1.60 11.01
C LEU A 104 -11.29 0.14 10.57
N ARG A 105 -12.40 -0.59 10.60
CA ARG A 105 -12.44 -2.01 10.24
C ARG A 105 -13.53 -2.24 9.20
N LEU A 106 -13.24 -3.03 8.18
CA LEU A 106 -14.04 -3.13 6.96
C LEU A 106 -14.46 -4.57 6.67
N ARG A 107 -15.74 -4.71 6.33
CA ARG A 107 -16.29 -5.91 5.67
C ARG A 107 -16.40 -5.62 4.20
N ILE A 108 -15.97 -6.57 3.37
CA ILE A 108 -15.98 -6.43 1.91
C ILE A 108 -16.69 -7.63 1.29
N ALA A 109 -17.57 -7.39 0.32
CA ALA A 109 -18.12 -8.44 -0.52
C ALA A 109 -17.92 -8.09 -2.01
N ILE A 110 -17.52 -9.09 -2.80
CA ILE A 110 -17.35 -8.96 -4.24
C ILE A 110 -18.16 -10.03 -4.96
N HIS A 111 -19.03 -9.60 -5.85
CA HIS A 111 -20.04 -10.46 -6.47
C HIS A 111 -20.24 -10.12 -7.95
N TYR A 112 -20.34 -11.15 -8.80
CA TYR A 112 -20.81 -10.93 -10.16
C TYR A 112 -22.32 -10.98 -10.23
N ALA A 113 -22.93 -9.92 -10.75
CA ALA A 113 -24.37 -9.87 -10.96
C ALA A 113 -24.75 -9.00 -12.17
N PRO A 114 -25.96 -9.17 -12.74
CA PRO A 114 -26.41 -8.36 -13.85
C PRO A 114 -26.46 -6.87 -13.50
N TYR A 115 -26.09 -6.03 -14.47
CA TYR A 115 -26.21 -4.59 -14.44
C TYR A 115 -27.24 -4.16 -15.50
N PRO A 116 -28.48 -3.80 -15.09
CA PRO A 116 -29.52 -3.39 -16.02
C PRO A 116 -29.13 -2.09 -16.76
N GLN A 117 -29.43 -2.00 -18.05
CA GLN A 117 -29.27 -0.75 -18.82
C GLN A 117 -30.40 0.27 -18.55
N ALA A 118 -31.27 0.00 -17.57
CA ALA A 118 -32.43 0.81 -17.20
C ALA A 118 -32.14 1.67 -15.94
N PRO A 119 -32.89 2.77 -15.69
CA PRO A 119 -32.68 3.68 -14.55
C PRO A 119 -32.88 3.08 -13.15
N ASN A 120 -33.09 1.76 -13.05
CA ASN A 120 -33.38 1.00 -11.84
C ASN A 120 -32.29 -0.02 -11.49
N ALA A 121 -31.06 0.09 -12.03
CA ALA A 121 -29.96 -0.82 -11.71
C ALA A 121 -29.76 -1.04 -10.20
N TRP A 122 -29.97 0.02 -9.41
CA TRP A 122 -29.88 0.04 -7.95
C TRP A 122 -31.07 -0.60 -7.20
N ASN A 123 -32.19 -0.85 -7.88
CA ASN A 123 -33.37 -1.54 -7.32
C ASN A 123 -33.41 -3.03 -7.70
N GLY A 124 -32.35 -3.52 -8.36
CA GLY A 124 -32.24 -4.88 -8.85
C GLY A 124 -31.78 -5.89 -7.78
N ARG A 125 -31.68 -7.14 -8.21
CA ARG A 125 -31.19 -8.25 -7.37
C ARG A 125 -29.74 -8.06 -6.94
N ALA A 126 -28.92 -7.45 -7.79
CA ALA A 126 -27.47 -7.32 -7.59
C ALA A 126 -27.07 -6.56 -6.31
N PRO A 127 -27.54 -5.31 -6.05
CA PRO A 127 -27.31 -4.63 -4.77
C PRO A 127 -27.78 -5.42 -3.55
N VAL A 128 -28.92 -6.11 -3.66
CA VAL A 128 -29.47 -6.93 -2.57
C VAL A 128 -28.57 -8.13 -2.27
N GLU A 129 -28.11 -8.85 -3.28
CA GLU A 129 -27.24 -10.02 -3.13
C GLU A 129 -25.87 -9.64 -2.56
N VAL A 130 -25.22 -8.61 -3.10
CA VAL A 130 -23.90 -8.18 -2.60
C VAL A 130 -23.99 -7.62 -1.18
N ARG A 131 -25.08 -6.90 -0.83
CA ARG A 131 -25.32 -6.45 0.55
C ARG A 131 -25.50 -7.63 1.51
N ARG A 132 -26.19 -8.68 1.09
CA ARG A 132 -26.35 -9.89 1.92
C ARG A 132 -25.04 -10.61 2.16
N LEU A 133 -24.16 -10.65 1.16
CA LEU A 133 -22.82 -11.21 1.31
C LEU A 133 -21.98 -10.39 2.31
N VAL A 134 -22.01 -9.06 2.24
CA VAL A 134 -21.26 -8.20 3.20
C VAL A 134 -21.84 -8.27 4.62
N ASP A 135 -23.13 -8.60 4.75
CA ASP A 135 -23.83 -8.81 6.02
C ASP A 135 -23.82 -10.26 6.53
N SER A 136 -23.14 -11.17 5.83
CA SER A 136 -23.07 -12.58 6.20
C SER A 136 -22.47 -12.81 7.59
N GLU A 137 -23.02 -13.78 8.31
CA GLU A 137 -22.56 -14.13 9.66
C GLU A 137 -21.09 -14.56 9.71
N PRO A 138 -20.57 -15.39 8.77
CA PRO A 138 -19.15 -15.74 8.76
C PRO A 138 -18.23 -14.53 8.62
N LEU A 139 -18.64 -13.53 7.82
CA LEU A 139 -17.86 -12.31 7.63
C LEU A 139 -17.87 -11.43 8.89
N ARG A 140 -19.02 -11.30 9.56
CA ARG A 140 -19.13 -10.61 10.86
C ARG A 140 -18.28 -11.29 11.93
N ASN A 141 -18.34 -12.61 12.02
CA ASN A 141 -17.60 -13.40 13.01
C ASN A 141 -16.08 -13.32 12.80
N ALA A 142 -15.62 -13.20 11.55
CA ALA A 142 -14.20 -13.02 11.24
C ALA A 142 -13.61 -11.74 11.85
N LEU A 143 -14.43 -10.71 12.07
CA LEU A 143 -14.04 -9.43 12.65
C LEU A 143 -14.53 -9.25 14.11
N ALA A 144 -15.20 -10.24 14.70
CA ALA A 144 -15.67 -10.14 16.08
C ALA A 144 -14.56 -9.95 17.13
N PRO A 145 -13.36 -10.58 17.02
CA PRO A 145 -12.30 -10.37 18.00
C PRO A 145 -11.78 -8.92 17.98
N GLU A 146 -11.64 -8.29 19.15
CA GLU A 146 -11.10 -6.93 19.30
C GLU A 146 -9.62 -6.83 18.88
N THR A 147 -8.87 -7.93 19.00
CA THR A 147 -7.50 -8.07 18.50
C THR A 147 -7.44 -8.70 17.10
N GLY A 148 -8.58 -8.81 16.43
CA GLY A 148 -8.73 -9.45 15.14
C GLY A 148 -8.20 -8.59 13.98
N PRO A 149 -8.31 -9.10 12.74
CA PRO A 149 -7.93 -8.38 11.54
C PRO A 149 -8.82 -7.12 11.35
N ASP A 150 -8.31 -6.15 10.60
CA ASP A 150 -9.05 -4.93 10.26
C ASP A 150 -9.92 -5.12 9.00
N VAL A 151 -9.67 -6.15 8.19
CA VAL A 151 -10.42 -6.43 6.95
C VAL A 151 -10.81 -7.90 6.89
N ALA A 152 -12.01 -8.17 6.41
CA ALA A 152 -12.41 -9.49 5.93
C ALA A 152 -13.21 -9.35 4.62
N VAL A 153 -13.12 -10.36 3.77
CA VAL A 153 -13.60 -10.32 2.39
C VAL A 153 -14.43 -11.57 2.09
N VAL A 154 -15.53 -11.39 1.38
CA VAL A 154 -16.32 -12.48 0.81
C VAL A 154 -16.33 -12.36 -0.70
N LEU A 155 -16.03 -13.46 -1.39
CA LEU A 155 -16.25 -13.59 -2.83
C LEU A 155 -17.45 -14.50 -3.07
N SER A 156 -18.32 -14.13 -4.00
CA SER A 156 -19.31 -15.08 -4.54
C SER A 156 -18.62 -16.24 -5.27
N ASP A 157 -19.29 -17.39 -5.37
CA ASP A 157 -18.69 -18.60 -5.96
C ASP A 157 -18.09 -18.37 -7.35
N SER A 158 -18.79 -17.65 -8.22
CA SER A 158 -18.28 -17.34 -9.56
C SER A 158 -17.03 -16.47 -9.53
N VAL A 159 -16.99 -15.44 -8.67
CA VAL A 159 -15.80 -14.57 -8.55
C VAL A 159 -14.60 -15.41 -8.09
N TYR A 160 -14.80 -16.24 -7.06
CA TYR A 160 -13.74 -17.13 -6.59
C TYR A 160 -13.28 -18.11 -7.66
N ARG A 161 -14.21 -18.77 -8.36
CA ARG A 161 -13.87 -19.77 -9.37
C ARG A 161 -13.14 -19.17 -10.57
N ASP A 162 -13.63 -18.04 -11.07
CA ASP A 162 -13.18 -17.46 -12.34
C ASP A 162 -11.89 -16.65 -12.16
N LEU A 163 -11.70 -16.01 -10.99
CA LEU A 163 -10.53 -15.16 -10.76
C LEU A 163 -9.47 -15.79 -9.85
N VAL A 164 -9.87 -16.47 -8.77
CA VAL A 164 -8.92 -17.02 -7.79
C VAL A 164 -8.53 -18.45 -8.14
N LYS A 165 -9.50 -19.36 -8.22
CA LYS A 165 -9.24 -20.79 -8.46
C LYS A 165 -8.64 -21.06 -9.84
N ALA A 166 -9.02 -20.25 -10.84
CA ALA A 166 -8.45 -20.32 -12.18
C ALA A 166 -7.02 -19.75 -12.28
N GLY A 167 -6.50 -19.12 -11.22
CA GLY A 167 -5.15 -18.54 -11.20
C GLY A 167 -5.03 -17.18 -11.90
N SER A 168 -6.13 -16.49 -12.13
CA SER A 168 -6.12 -15.14 -12.74
C SER A 168 -5.61 -14.09 -11.76
N THR A 169 -5.77 -14.27 -10.45
CA THR A 169 -5.20 -13.44 -9.37
C THR A 169 -3.97 -14.10 -8.75
N THR A 170 -3.25 -13.34 -7.92
CA THR A 170 -2.12 -13.82 -7.10
C THR A 170 -2.57 -14.47 -5.79
N LEU A 171 -3.87 -14.44 -5.48
CA LEU A 171 -4.41 -14.93 -4.21
C LEU A 171 -4.35 -16.46 -4.13
N ASP A 172 -3.81 -16.99 -3.03
CA ASP A 172 -3.76 -18.45 -2.80
C ASP A 172 -5.18 -19.01 -2.58
N PRO A 173 -5.70 -19.88 -3.46
CA PRO A 173 -7.05 -20.44 -3.34
C PRO A 173 -7.28 -21.21 -2.03
N ARG A 174 -6.22 -21.72 -1.40
CA ARG A 174 -6.27 -22.48 -0.13
C ARG A 174 -6.58 -21.60 1.09
N ARG A 175 -6.43 -20.28 0.96
CA ARG A 175 -6.74 -19.31 2.02
C ARG A 175 -8.23 -18.96 2.11
N PHE A 176 -9.03 -19.42 1.16
CA PHE A 176 -10.47 -19.18 1.11
C PHE A 176 -11.24 -20.30 1.79
N LYS A 177 -12.16 -19.94 2.68
CA LYS A 177 -13.04 -20.87 3.38
C LYS A 177 -14.45 -20.82 2.78
N PRO A 178 -14.98 -21.92 2.21
CA PRO A 178 -16.30 -21.92 1.63
C PRO A 178 -17.38 -21.85 2.72
N PHE A 179 -18.48 -21.16 2.42
CA PHE A 179 -19.71 -21.18 3.22
C PHE A 179 -20.94 -20.95 2.33
N LYS A 180 -22.12 -21.16 2.90
CA LYS A 180 -23.39 -20.90 2.23
C LYS A 180 -24.13 -19.78 2.95
N GLU A 181 -24.36 -18.66 2.26
CA GLU A 181 -25.19 -17.57 2.76
C GLU A 181 -26.66 -17.91 2.54
N LYS A 182 -27.49 -17.73 3.57
CA LYS A 182 -28.88 -18.18 3.52
C LYS A 182 -29.69 -17.25 2.62
N GLY A 183 -30.43 -17.85 1.69
CA GLY A 183 -31.46 -17.20 0.85
C GLY A 183 -32.62 -16.63 1.68
N LYS A 184 -33.42 -15.71 1.12
CA LYS A 184 -34.72 -15.39 1.71
C LYS A 184 -35.58 -16.65 1.56
N SER A 185 -36.66 -16.76 2.33
CA SER A 185 -37.53 -17.94 2.26
C SER A 185 -37.91 -18.26 0.80
N GLY A 186 -37.50 -19.42 0.30
CA GLY A 186 -37.74 -19.86 -1.09
C GLY A 186 -36.58 -19.64 -2.08
N GLU A 187 -35.54 -18.89 -1.72
CA GLU A 187 -34.34 -18.71 -2.55
C GLU A 187 -33.27 -19.76 -2.23
N SER A 188 -32.53 -20.18 -3.25
CA SER A 188 -31.38 -21.05 -3.04
C SER A 188 -30.28 -20.28 -2.29
N PRO A 189 -29.56 -20.94 -1.35
CA PRO A 189 -28.45 -20.31 -0.66
C PRO A 189 -27.33 -19.95 -1.66
N LEU A 190 -26.67 -18.82 -1.42
CA LEU A 190 -25.53 -18.38 -2.22
C LEU A 190 -24.26 -19.07 -1.71
N GLN A 191 -23.58 -19.79 -2.61
CA GLN A 191 -22.24 -20.29 -2.31
C GLN A 191 -21.24 -19.13 -2.33
N ALA A 192 -20.42 -19.04 -1.28
CA ALA A 192 -19.50 -17.93 -1.08
C ALA A 192 -18.19 -18.41 -0.43
N TRP A 193 -17.18 -17.55 -0.47
CA TRP A 193 -15.82 -17.86 -0.05
C TRP A 193 -15.29 -16.73 0.83
N LEU A 194 -15.06 -17.01 2.10
CA LEU A 194 -14.49 -16.10 3.07
C LEU A 194 -12.96 -16.10 2.95
N TRP A 195 -12.39 -14.91 2.85
CA TRP A 195 -10.96 -14.67 2.93
C TRP A 195 -10.69 -13.57 3.95
N VAL A 196 -9.75 -13.82 4.84
CA VAL A 196 -9.21 -12.83 5.76
C VAL A 196 -7.81 -12.53 5.25
N PRO A 197 -7.56 -11.33 4.67
CA PRO A 197 -6.22 -10.93 4.32
C PRO A 197 -5.33 -11.00 5.56
N ASP A 198 -4.10 -11.49 5.39
CA ASP A 198 -3.12 -11.39 6.45
C ASP A 198 -2.96 -9.89 6.75
N GLY A 199 -3.13 -9.50 8.01
CA GLY A 199 -2.62 -8.19 8.42
C GLY A 199 -1.13 -8.16 8.11
N LEU A 200 -0.58 -7.00 7.73
CA LEU A 200 0.87 -6.80 7.70
C LEU A 200 1.41 -7.33 9.02
N VAL A 201 2.00 -8.53 8.99
CA VAL A 201 2.59 -9.13 10.17
C VAL A 201 3.64 -8.13 10.57
N ARG A 202 3.55 -7.58 11.78
CA ARG A 202 4.68 -6.89 12.40
C ARG A 202 5.80 -7.93 12.45
N SER A 203 6.59 -8.02 11.39
CA SER A 203 7.88 -8.66 11.39
C SER A 203 8.71 -7.83 12.36
N ARG A 204 8.66 -8.17 13.65
CA ARG A 204 9.71 -7.77 14.58
C ARG A 204 10.99 -8.33 13.96
N PRO A 205 11.93 -7.51 13.49
CA PRO A 205 13.13 -8.02 12.88
C PRO A 205 14.01 -8.56 14.01
N ARG A 206 13.79 -9.82 14.39
CA ARG A 206 14.67 -10.52 15.35
C ARG A 206 16.03 -10.88 14.74
N ALA A 207 16.19 -10.77 13.42
CA ALA A 207 17.42 -11.13 12.72
C ALA A 207 18.29 -9.92 12.30
N LEU A 208 17.73 -8.73 12.05
CA LEU A 208 18.51 -7.59 11.55
C LEU A 208 19.33 -6.89 12.65
N ALA A 209 18.86 -6.91 13.90
CA ALA A 209 19.58 -6.31 15.03
C ALA A 209 20.94 -6.98 15.30
N LEU A 210 21.09 -8.27 14.97
CA LEU A 210 22.34 -9.01 15.13
C LEU A 210 23.36 -8.68 14.03
N VAL A 211 22.89 -8.41 12.80
CA VAL A 211 23.76 -7.99 11.68
C VAL A 211 24.27 -6.56 11.89
N VAL A 212 23.41 -5.64 12.34
CA VAL A 212 23.82 -4.27 12.67
C VAL A 212 24.82 -4.23 13.82
N ALA A 213 24.63 -5.05 14.87
CA ALA A 213 25.59 -5.13 15.98
C ALA A 213 26.96 -5.68 15.56
N LEU A 214 27.02 -6.64 14.63
CA LEU A 214 28.27 -7.19 14.09
C LEU A 214 29.01 -6.20 13.19
N VAL A 215 28.29 -5.40 12.38
CA VAL A 215 28.89 -4.33 11.56
C VAL A 215 29.43 -3.20 12.43
N VAL A 216 28.72 -2.82 13.51
CA VAL A 216 29.21 -1.82 14.47
C VAL A 216 30.46 -2.31 15.21
N ALA A 217 30.50 -3.57 15.63
CA ALA A 217 31.68 -4.14 16.31
C ALA A 217 32.91 -4.23 15.39
N ALA A 218 32.73 -4.65 14.13
CA ALA A 218 33.81 -4.66 13.15
C ALA A 218 34.32 -3.25 12.82
N GLY A 219 33.42 -2.27 12.71
CA GLY A 219 33.77 -0.86 12.49
C GLY A 219 34.52 -0.22 13.67
N VAL A 220 34.14 -0.54 14.91
CA VAL A 220 34.84 -0.05 16.11
C VAL A 220 36.24 -0.64 16.21
N THR A 221 36.45 -1.89 15.79
CA THR A 221 37.78 -2.54 15.81
C THR A 221 38.73 -1.94 14.77
N ALA A 222 38.24 -1.63 13.56
CA ALA A 222 39.02 -0.96 12.52
C ALA A 222 39.42 0.48 12.91
N LEU A 223 38.55 1.19 13.64
CA LEU A 223 38.78 2.58 14.06
C LEU A 223 39.91 2.72 15.11
N VAL A 224 40.15 1.69 15.93
CA VAL A 224 41.23 1.71 16.93
C VAL A 224 42.61 1.55 16.30
N VAL A 225 42.73 0.78 15.21
CA VAL A 225 44.00 0.55 14.51
C VAL A 225 44.46 1.80 13.75
N ALA A 226 43.54 2.57 13.17
CA ALA A 226 43.87 3.78 12.41
C ALA A 226 44.34 4.97 13.28
N ARG A 227 44.15 4.93 14.61
CA ARG A 227 44.66 5.98 15.52
C ARG A 227 46.18 5.94 15.72
N VAL A 228 46.86 4.87 15.31
CA VAL A 228 48.29 4.65 15.61
C VAL A 228 49.24 5.22 14.54
N LEU A 229 48.77 5.54 13.33
CA LEU A 229 49.65 5.92 12.22
C LEU A 229 49.24 7.30 11.66
N GLY A 230 50.01 8.33 12.00
CA GLY A 230 49.80 9.70 11.54
C GLY A 230 50.42 10.01 10.17
N ALA A 231 49.99 11.17 9.64
CA ALA A 231 50.57 12.00 8.58
C ALA A 231 50.13 11.77 7.11
N GLY A 232 50.05 12.90 6.38
CA GLY A 232 49.90 13.01 4.93
C GLY A 232 48.53 13.53 4.49
N ASP A 233 48.49 14.44 3.52
CA ASP A 233 47.27 15.03 2.93
C ASP A 233 46.15 13.99 2.80
N ALA A 234 45.17 14.09 3.70
CA ALA A 234 44.29 12.95 3.98
C ALA A 234 43.23 12.78 2.88
N PRO A 235 42.99 11.54 2.42
CA PRO A 235 41.84 11.24 1.59
C PRO A 235 40.56 11.69 2.30
N VAL A 236 39.64 12.27 1.53
CA VAL A 236 38.36 12.79 2.03
C VAL A 236 37.70 11.67 2.86
N PRO A 237 37.38 11.89 4.16
CA PRO A 237 36.98 10.79 5.05
C PRO A 237 35.65 10.17 4.64
N ALA A 238 35.57 8.83 4.65
CA ALA A 238 34.35 8.07 4.34
C ALA A 238 33.11 8.71 4.98
N ALA A 239 32.07 8.94 4.17
CA ALA A 239 30.84 9.55 4.63
C ALA A 239 29.80 8.47 4.93
N GLN A 240 29.06 8.65 6.01
CA GLN A 240 27.88 7.84 6.29
C GLN A 240 26.66 8.50 5.65
N VAL A 241 25.92 7.73 4.87
CA VAL A 241 24.62 8.17 4.35
C VAL A 241 23.52 7.43 5.08
N THR A 242 22.54 8.15 5.59
CA THR A 242 21.39 7.54 6.25
C THR A 242 20.13 8.20 5.76
N ILE A 243 19.21 7.40 5.25
CA ILE A 243 17.84 7.83 4.94
C ILE A 243 17.01 7.60 6.20
N ALA A 244 16.24 8.59 6.63
CA ALA A 244 15.39 8.44 7.80
C ALA A 244 14.41 7.27 7.57
N PRO A 245 14.30 6.30 8.50
CA PRO A 245 13.38 5.18 8.33
C PRO A 245 11.95 5.70 8.25
N GLY A 246 11.25 5.34 7.17
CA GLY A 246 9.85 5.65 6.94
C GLY A 246 9.09 4.40 6.51
N ALA A 247 7.77 4.50 6.43
CA ALA A 247 6.96 3.57 5.62
C ALA A 247 7.55 3.51 4.18
N PRO A 248 7.35 2.42 3.42
CA PRO A 248 7.88 2.32 2.06
C PRO A 248 7.47 3.52 1.22
N TYR A 249 8.39 4.00 0.39
CA TYR A 249 8.17 5.19 -0.44
C TYR A 249 7.32 4.83 -1.66
N GLY A 250 6.34 5.66 -1.96
CA GLY A 250 5.54 5.57 -3.18
C GLY A 250 5.49 6.90 -3.91
N ASP A 251 4.68 6.97 -4.96
CA ASP A 251 4.54 8.18 -5.77
C ASP A 251 4.14 9.39 -4.91
N GLY A 252 4.82 10.52 -5.11
CA GLY A 252 4.62 11.75 -4.34
C GLY A 252 5.21 11.74 -2.91
N SER A 253 5.83 10.64 -2.48
CA SER A 253 6.48 10.56 -1.17
C SER A 253 7.69 11.50 -1.07
N ARG A 254 8.05 11.86 0.16
CA ARG A 254 9.28 12.59 0.46
C ARG A 254 10.14 11.83 1.46
N ALA A 255 11.44 11.80 1.21
CA ALA A 255 12.42 11.27 2.13
C ALA A 255 13.47 12.33 2.43
N THR A 256 14.06 12.28 3.62
CA THR A 256 15.25 13.08 3.94
C THR A 256 16.39 12.13 4.25
N ALA A 257 17.52 12.34 3.56
CA ALA A 257 18.77 11.66 3.84
C ALA A 257 19.79 12.65 4.42
N ARG A 258 20.68 12.12 5.27
CA ARG A 258 21.84 12.88 5.78
C ARG A 258 23.12 12.24 5.32
N LEU A 259 24.01 13.08 4.82
CA LEU A 259 25.39 12.75 4.49
C LEU A 259 26.29 13.34 5.57
N VAL A 260 26.87 12.46 6.39
CA VAL A 260 27.72 12.85 7.53
C VAL A 260 29.16 12.44 7.28
N THR A 261 30.10 13.40 7.34
CA THR A 261 31.53 13.12 7.27
C THR A 261 32.14 13.04 8.67
N ALA A 262 33.16 12.20 8.85
CA ALA A 262 33.82 12.03 10.15
C ALA A 262 34.51 13.31 10.65
N ARG A 263 34.94 14.19 9.73
CA ARG A 263 35.54 15.50 10.03
C ARG A 263 35.09 16.52 9.00
N ALA A 264 35.08 17.79 9.41
CA ALA A 264 34.81 18.91 8.52
C ALA A 264 35.89 19.00 7.44
N LEU A 265 35.48 19.23 6.20
CA LEU A 265 36.44 19.36 5.11
C LEU A 265 37.21 20.69 5.23
N PRO A 266 38.54 20.69 5.02
CA PRO A 266 39.33 21.92 5.02
C PRO A 266 39.08 22.78 3.78
N ARG A 267 38.58 22.20 2.70
CA ARG A 267 38.20 22.84 1.43
C ARG A 267 36.87 22.26 0.92
N PRO A 268 36.11 22.98 0.07
CA PRO A 268 34.92 22.42 -0.54
C PRO A 268 35.26 21.13 -1.29
N GLY A 269 34.39 20.12 -1.17
CA GLY A 269 34.58 18.81 -1.78
C GLY A 269 33.34 18.38 -2.55
N THR A 270 33.40 17.19 -3.14
CA THR A 270 32.23 16.57 -3.78
C THR A 270 32.21 15.08 -3.45
N ARG A 271 31.02 14.57 -3.11
CA ARG A 271 30.77 13.14 -2.96
C ARG A 271 29.93 12.62 -4.11
N ARG A 272 30.19 11.38 -4.51
CA ARG A 272 29.38 10.68 -5.51
C ARG A 272 28.52 9.65 -4.77
N LEU A 273 27.21 9.85 -4.77
CA LEU A 273 26.27 8.92 -4.14
C LEU A 273 25.56 8.11 -5.21
N ARG A 274 25.43 6.79 -5.01
CA ARG A 274 24.60 5.91 -5.83
C ARG A 274 23.24 5.74 -5.15
N LEU A 275 22.18 5.93 -5.91
CA LEU A 275 20.82 5.60 -5.50
C LEU A 275 20.53 4.14 -5.83
N THR A 276 20.01 3.40 -4.86
CA THR A 276 19.43 2.09 -5.10
C THR A 276 17.95 2.15 -4.74
N VAL A 277 17.11 1.67 -5.65
CA VAL A 277 15.66 1.57 -5.49
C VAL A 277 15.29 0.10 -5.52
N SER A 278 14.77 -0.42 -4.42
CA SER A 278 14.33 -1.82 -4.31
C SER A 278 12.84 -1.88 -4.08
N ASP A 279 12.17 -2.87 -4.66
CA ASP A 279 10.76 -3.13 -4.36
C ASP A 279 10.66 -3.58 -2.90
N HIS A 280 9.81 -2.91 -2.12
CA HIS A 280 9.57 -3.25 -0.73
C HIS A 280 8.85 -4.62 -0.60
N PHE A 281 8.11 -5.01 -1.64
CA PHE A 281 7.43 -6.30 -1.76
C PHE A 281 7.98 -7.06 -2.97
N PRO A 282 9.21 -7.61 -2.89
CA PRO A 282 9.91 -8.18 -4.04
C PRO A 282 9.17 -9.36 -4.69
N GLU A 283 8.32 -10.06 -3.95
CA GLU A 283 7.46 -11.14 -4.46
C GLU A 283 6.29 -10.66 -5.34
N GLN A 284 5.98 -9.35 -5.37
CA GLN A 284 4.86 -8.78 -6.12
C GLN A 284 5.29 -7.98 -7.36
N VAL A 285 6.57 -7.57 -7.44
CA VAL A 285 7.18 -6.78 -8.54
C VAL A 285 6.26 -5.64 -8.99
N LEU A 286 5.85 -4.79 -8.05
CA LEU A 286 5.00 -3.64 -8.29
C LEU A 286 5.80 -2.46 -8.84
N CYS A 287 7.08 -2.37 -8.48
CA CYS A 287 7.97 -1.30 -8.91
C CYS A 287 8.68 -1.66 -10.22
N ARG A 288 8.57 -0.77 -11.21
CA ARG A 288 9.29 -0.89 -12.49
C ARG A 288 10.66 -0.20 -12.41
N ARG A 289 11.59 -0.62 -13.28
CA ARG A 289 12.95 -0.04 -13.40
C ARG A 289 12.97 1.43 -13.84
N ASP A 290 11.86 1.98 -14.31
CA ASP A 290 11.71 3.39 -14.71
C ASP A 290 11.28 4.31 -13.56
N THR A 291 11.32 3.82 -12.31
CA THR A 291 11.02 4.63 -11.12
C THR A 291 12.00 5.79 -11.02
N MET A 292 11.46 7.00 -10.83
CA MET A 292 12.21 8.25 -10.88
C MET A 292 12.26 8.91 -9.50
N VAL A 293 13.45 9.21 -9.02
CA VAL A 293 13.65 9.93 -7.76
C VAL A 293 14.30 11.27 -8.07
N SER A 294 13.60 12.35 -7.76
CA SER A 294 14.14 13.69 -7.86
C SER A 294 14.82 14.06 -6.54
N VAL A 295 16.12 14.37 -6.58
CA VAL A 295 16.87 14.75 -5.38
C VAL A 295 17.12 16.25 -5.35
N THR A 296 16.80 16.88 -4.22
CA THR A 296 17.13 18.28 -3.92
C THR A 296 18.11 18.34 -2.76
N VAL A 297 19.25 18.98 -2.98
CA VAL A 297 20.28 19.18 -1.95
C VAL A 297 20.00 20.49 -1.24
N HIS A 298 19.96 20.48 0.09
CA HIS A 298 19.81 21.68 0.91
C HIS A 298 21.15 22.04 1.54
N LYS A 299 21.66 23.23 1.21
CA LYS A 299 22.93 23.76 1.71
C LYS A 299 22.74 25.18 2.23
N ASN A 300 22.95 25.38 3.53
CA ASN A 300 22.83 26.69 4.19
C ASN A 300 21.50 27.42 3.90
N GLY A 301 20.39 26.67 3.77
CA GLY A 301 19.09 27.20 3.39
C GLY A 301 18.88 27.41 1.89
N THR A 302 19.94 27.30 1.08
CA THR A 302 19.88 27.29 -0.38
C THR A 302 19.55 25.89 -0.90
N ARG A 303 18.56 25.79 -1.78
CA ARG A 303 18.16 24.53 -2.41
C ARG A 303 18.78 24.42 -3.80
N SER A 304 19.33 23.27 -4.13
CA SER A 304 19.82 22.96 -5.48
C SER A 304 19.30 21.59 -5.91
N ALA A 305 18.52 21.56 -6.99
CA ALA A 305 18.01 20.31 -7.56
C ALA A 305 19.13 19.59 -8.33
N VAL A 306 19.24 18.28 -8.10
CA VAL A 306 20.21 17.40 -8.78
C VAL A 306 19.60 16.80 -10.05
N GLY A 307 18.27 16.79 -10.15
CA GLY A 307 17.51 16.25 -11.29
C GLY A 307 16.84 14.91 -10.95
N ALA A 308 16.19 14.35 -11.96
CA ALA A 308 15.56 13.04 -11.93
C ALA A 308 16.61 11.91 -12.05
N LEU A 309 16.58 10.95 -11.15
CA LEU A 309 17.48 9.79 -11.08
C LEU A 309 16.68 8.49 -11.15
N HIS A 310 17.25 7.44 -11.72
CA HIS A 310 16.71 6.08 -11.71
C HIS A 310 17.51 5.16 -10.77
N ASP A 311 17.05 3.93 -10.60
CA ASP A 311 17.77 2.89 -9.88
C ASP A 311 19.19 2.69 -10.44
N GLY A 312 20.19 2.68 -9.56
CA GLY A 312 21.60 2.53 -9.89
C GLY A 312 22.31 3.81 -10.34
N ASP A 313 21.57 4.90 -10.60
CA ASP A 313 22.17 6.17 -10.99
C ASP A 313 23.01 6.76 -9.86
N ALA A 314 24.10 7.42 -10.25
CA ALA A 314 25.00 8.08 -9.32
C ALA A 314 25.07 9.58 -9.59
N PHE A 315 24.97 10.37 -8.54
CA PHE A 315 24.95 11.82 -8.60
C PHE A 315 25.98 12.45 -7.67
N ARG A 316 26.30 13.72 -7.92
CA ARG A 316 27.29 14.47 -7.15
C ARG A 316 26.62 15.35 -6.11
N VAL A 317 27.10 15.27 -4.87
CA VAL A 317 26.70 16.12 -3.76
C VAL A 317 27.88 17.02 -3.38
N PRO A 318 27.76 18.35 -3.56
CA PRO A 318 28.80 19.27 -3.13
C PRO A 318 28.82 19.37 -1.60
N LEU A 319 30.02 19.35 -1.02
CA LEU A 319 30.25 19.51 0.41
C LEU A 319 30.94 20.83 0.71
N ASP A 320 30.51 21.49 1.79
CA ASP A 320 31.11 22.73 2.27
C ASP A 320 32.35 22.50 3.12
N ALA A 321 33.31 23.41 2.98
CA ALA A 321 34.38 23.52 3.96
C ALA A 321 33.78 23.84 5.35
N GLY A 322 34.34 23.25 6.40
CA GLY A 322 33.92 23.52 7.78
C GLY A 322 32.62 22.84 8.23
N ARG A 323 31.95 22.04 7.37
CA ARG A 323 30.74 21.29 7.74
C ARG A 323 30.94 19.79 7.71
N THR A 324 30.20 19.10 8.58
CA THR A 324 30.19 17.63 8.70
C THR A 324 28.87 17.00 8.30
N ASP A 325 27.81 17.79 8.05
CA ASP A 325 26.46 17.28 7.78
C ASP A 325 25.82 18.05 6.61
N THR A 326 25.26 17.30 5.66
CA THR A 326 24.53 17.80 4.50
C THR A 326 23.21 17.06 4.37
N ALA A 327 22.10 17.82 4.34
CA ALA A 327 20.76 17.28 4.18
C ALA A 327 20.38 17.18 2.70
N LEU A 328 19.78 16.05 2.34
CA LEU A 328 19.27 15.73 1.02
C LEU A 328 17.77 15.49 1.16
N ASP A 329 16.96 16.25 0.44
CA ASP A 329 15.52 16.03 0.36
C ASP A 329 15.20 15.34 -0.96
N LEU A 330 14.63 14.14 -0.88
CA LEU A 330 14.25 13.32 -2.01
C LEU A 330 12.74 13.44 -2.22
N ALA A 331 12.33 13.74 -3.44
CA ALA A 331 10.95 13.66 -3.91
C ALA A 331 10.84 12.45 -4.84
N ILE A 332 9.92 11.54 -4.54
CA ILE A 332 9.76 10.31 -5.29
C ILE A 332 8.65 10.49 -6.32
N THR A 333 8.92 10.08 -7.56
CA THR A 333 7.94 9.95 -8.62
C THR A 333 7.97 8.53 -9.16
N SER A 334 6.89 7.78 -8.98
CA SER A 334 6.86 6.38 -9.36
C SER A 334 5.58 6.02 -10.09
N ASN A 335 5.55 4.83 -10.66
CA ASN A 335 4.28 4.26 -11.09
C ASN A 335 3.32 4.14 -9.89
N PRO A 336 2.01 4.37 -10.08
CA PRO A 336 1.01 4.18 -9.04
C PRO A 336 1.10 2.79 -8.41
N GLY A 337 0.95 2.69 -7.09
CA GLY A 337 1.00 1.42 -6.35
C GLY A 337 2.38 0.86 -6.03
N CYS A 338 3.45 1.45 -6.58
CA CYS A 338 4.81 1.06 -6.21
C CYS A 338 5.12 1.46 -4.75
N ALA A 339 5.64 0.51 -3.99
CA ALA A 339 6.15 0.69 -2.63
C ALA A 339 7.62 0.26 -2.65
N MET A 340 8.54 1.19 -2.38
CA MET A 340 9.96 0.98 -2.56
C MET A 340 10.75 1.32 -1.29
N ASP A 341 11.85 0.60 -1.11
CA ASP A 341 12.91 0.96 -0.20
C ASP A 341 14.01 1.70 -0.97
N LEU A 342 14.49 2.80 -0.40
CA LEU A 342 15.58 3.59 -0.95
C LEU A 342 16.85 3.36 -0.13
N SER A 343 17.99 3.23 -0.80
CA SER A 343 19.30 3.36 -0.17
C SER A 343 20.18 4.31 -0.97
N LEU A 344 21.11 4.94 -0.26
CA LEU A 344 22.14 5.78 -0.84
C LEU A 344 23.49 5.30 -0.33
N ASP A 345 24.39 5.02 -1.25
CA ASP A 345 25.73 4.54 -0.94
C ASP A 345 26.78 5.55 -1.43
N ASP A 346 27.75 5.89 -0.59
CA ASP A 346 28.90 6.70 -1.02
C ASP A 346 29.81 5.84 -1.91
N VAL A 347 29.85 6.18 -3.20
CA VAL A 347 30.66 5.53 -4.23
C VAL A 347 31.75 6.47 -4.73
N THR A 348 32.13 7.46 -3.91
CA THR A 348 33.30 8.28 -4.20
C THR A 348 34.52 7.37 -4.22
N PRO A 349 35.35 7.40 -5.29
CA PRO A 349 36.57 6.61 -5.32
C PRO A 349 37.43 6.92 -4.09
N ASP A 350 38.01 5.89 -3.49
CA ASP A 350 39.12 6.06 -2.56
C ASP A 350 40.28 6.62 -3.40
N GLU A 351 40.63 7.90 -3.17
CA GLU A 351 41.79 8.54 -3.80
C GLU A 351 43.10 8.11 -3.15
#